data_AF-A0A3M1PNH4-F1
#
_entry.id   AF-A0A3M1PNH4-F1
#
_cell.length_a   1.000
_cell.length_b   1.000
_cell.length_c   1.000
_cell.angle_alpha   90.00
_cell.angle_beta   90.00
_cell.angle_gamma   90.00
#
_symmetry.space_group_name_H-M   'P 1'
#
loop_
_entity.id
_entity.type
_entity.pdbx_description
1 polymer ?
#
loop_
_entity_poly.entity_id
_entity_poly.type
_entity_poly.pdbx_seq_one_letter_code
_entity_poly.pdbx_strand_id
1 'polypeptide(L)'
;MQQGGGVMPSLQVRDLPEAIYRKLKQQARSKHRTLAQQAVATLAQGLEVPLDPKSRRRRILELLQEKARKTAAYKLTDPTQVIREDRNR
;
A
#
# COMPACT_ATOMS: atom_id res chain seq x y z
N MET A 1 -21.28 -22.02 13.09
CA MET A 1 -21.70 -20.85 12.30
C MET A 1 -20.75 -19.70 12.58
N GLN A 2 -19.81 -19.37 11.68
CA GLN A 2 -18.99 -18.17 11.79
C GLN A 2 -18.85 -17.56 10.39
N GLN A 3 -19.60 -16.50 10.12
CA GLN A 3 -19.41 -15.67 8.93
C GLN A 3 -18.41 -14.57 9.28
N GLY A 4 -17.13 -14.78 8.96
CA GLY A 4 -16.11 -13.73 8.99
C GLY A 4 -16.17 -12.87 7.73
N GLY A 5 -17.22 -12.07 7.57
CA GLY A 5 -17.25 -11.02 6.55
C GLY A 5 -16.41 -9.85 7.05
N GLY A 6 -15.22 -9.64 6.48
CA GLY A 6 -14.35 -8.51 6.84
C GLY A 6 -15.09 -7.19 6.70
N VAL A 7 -15.31 -6.48 7.81
CA VAL A 7 -16.00 -5.19 7.83
C VAL A 7 -15.17 -4.21 7.00
N MET A 8 -15.68 -3.79 5.83
CA MET A 8 -15.07 -2.67 5.11
C MET A 8 -15.33 -1.40 5.92
N PRO A 9 -14.30 -0.76 6.49
CA PRO A 9 -14.50 0.43 7.31
C PRO A 9 -15.07 1.56 6.44
N SER A 10 -16.12 2.21 6.92
CA SER A 10 -16.72 3.38 6.27
C SER A 10 -16.24 4.66 6.93
N LEU A 11 -15.99 5.69 6.11
CA LEU A 11 -15.61 7.03 6.57
C LEU A 11 -16.72 8.01 6.21
N GLN A 12 -17.24 8.72 7.19
CA GLN A 12 -18.16 9.83 7.00
C GLN A 12 -17.49 11.14 7.42
N VAL A 13 -17.56 12.15 6.56
CA VAL A 13 -17.03 13.50 6.85
C VAL A 13 -18.23 14.42 7.07
N ARG A 14 -18.32 15.01 8.27
CA ARG A 14 -19.32 16.03 8.60
C ARG A 14 -18.79 17.41 8.23
N ASP A 15 -19.70 18.32 7.89
CA ASP A 15 -19.41 19.73 7.59
C ASP A 15 -18.33 19.91 6.50
N LEU A 16 -18.40 19.08 5.45
CA LEU A 16 -17.45 19.15 4.34
C LEU A 16 -17.57 20.52 3.63
N PRO A 17 -16.48 21.31 3.56
CA PRO A 17 -16.52 22.59 2.87
C PRO A 17 -16.98 22.46 1.42
N GLU A 18 -17.91 23.32 1.01
CA GLU A 18 -18.54 23.29 -0.33
C GLU A 18 -17.49 23.31 -1.46
N ALA A 19 -16.39 24.05 -1.29
CA ALA A 19 -15.30 24.10 -2.24
C ALA A 19 -14.67 22.71 -2.48
N ILE A 20 -14.49 21.91 -1.43
CA ILE A 20 -13.92 20.56 -1.51
C ILE A 20 -14.92 19.62 -2.18
N TYR A 21 -16.20 19.67 -1.78
CA TYR A 21 -17.26 18.87 -2.40
C TYR A 21 -17.33 19.10 -3.92
N ARG A 22 -17.34 20.37 -4.36
CA ARG A 22 -17.36 20.73 -5.78
C ARG A 22 -16.14 20.20 -6.52
N LYS A 23 -14.95 20.33 -5.94
CA LYS A 23 -13.72 19.83 -6.55
C LYS A 23 -13.74 18.31 -6.72
N LEU A 24 -14.14 17.58 -5.68
CA LEU A 24 -14.29 16.12 -5.75
C LEU A 24 -15.31 15.70 -6.80
N LYS A 25 -16.46 16.39 -6.87
CA LYS A 25 -17.52 16.11 -7.86
C LYS A 25 -17.04 16.35 -9.30
N GLN A 26 -16.30 17.45 -9.53
CA GLN A 26 -15.70 17.74 -10.83
C GLN A 26 -14.70 16.66 -11.24
N GLN A 27 -13.80 16.26 -10.34
CA GLN A 27 -12.81 15.22 -10.60
C GLN A 27 -13.48 13.87 -10.85
N ALA A 28 -14.50 13.51 -10.08
CA ALA A 28 -15.25 12.28 -10.23
C ALA A 28 -15.87 12.17 -11.63
N ARG A 29 -16.53 13.25 -12.09
CA ARG A 29 -17.08 13.34 -13.46
C ARG A 29 -16.02 13.17 -14.53
N SER A 30 -14.89 13.89 -14.41
CA SER A 30 -13.79 13.82 -15.39
C SER A 30 -13.15 12.43 -15.52
N LYS A 31 -13.23 11.62 -14.45
CA LYS A 31 -12.65 10.28 -14.39
C LYS A 31 -13.71 9.18 -14.53
N HIS A 32 -14.96 9.53 -14.80
CA HIS A 32 -16.10 8.60 -14.86
C HIS A 32 -16.21 7.71 -13.62
N ARG A 33 -15.98 8.30 -12.43
CA ARG A 33 -16.02 7.63 -11.12
C ARG A 33 -17.20 8.11 -10.30
N THR A 34 -17.64 7.27 -9.36
CA THR A 34 -18.55 7.74 -8.30
C THR A 34 -17.82 8.71 -7.36
N LEU A 35 -18.57 9.53 -6.62
CA LEU A 35 -17.98 10.46 -5.65
C LEU A 35 -17.20 9.71 -4.57
N ALA A 36 -17.72 8.58 -4.09
CA ALA A 36 -17.05 7.73 -3.10
C ALA A 36 -15.71 7.17 -3.64
N GLN A 37 -15.70 6.66 -4.87
CA GLN A 37 -14.47 6.18 -5.52
C GLN A 37 -13.45 7.31 -5.69
N GLN A 38 -13.90 8.51 -6.07
CA GLN A 38 -13.01 9.67 -6.18
C GLN A 38 -12.48 10.13 -4.82
N ALA A 39 -13.29 10.09 -3.76
CA ALA A 39 -12.85 10.39 -2.40
C ALA A 39 -11.77 9.41 -1.94
N VAL A 40 -11.99 8.11 -2.10
CA VAL A 40 -10.98 7.06 -1.80
C VAL A 40 -9.70 7.30 -2.60
N ALA A 41 -9.82 7.62 -3.90
CA ALA A 41 -8.67 7.88 -4.74
C ALA A 41 -7.87 9.12 -4.33
N THR A 42 -8.57 10.18 -3.92
CA THR A 42 -7.96 11.43 -3.46
C THR A 42 -7.26 11.22 -2.12
N LEU A 43 -7.92 10.52 -1.19
CA LEU A 43 -7.34 10.17 0.11
C LEU A 43 -6.09 9.31 -0.05
N ALA A 44 -6.16 8.26 -0.87
CA ALA A 44 -5.03 7.38 -1.08
C ALA A 44 -3.85 8.10 -1.76
N GLN A 45 -4.12 9.01 -2.70
CA GLN A 45 -3.08 9.87 -3.27
C GLN A 45 -2.45 10.78 -2.20
N GLY A 46 -3.26 11.44 -1.37
CA GLY A 46 -2.77 12.36 -0.33
C GLY A 46 -2.03 11.67 0.83
N LEU A 47 -2.38 10.41 1.12
CA LEU A 47 -1.74 9.56 2.13
C LEU A 47 -0.63 8.67 1.54
N GLU A 48 -0.30 8.84 0.26
CA GLU A 48 0.65 8.01 -0.48
C GLU A 48 0.38 6.49 -0.42
N VAL A 49 -0.89 6.11 -0.24
CA VAL A 49 -1.33 4.72 -0.21
C VAL A 49 -1.58 4.22 -1.64
N PRO A 50 -0.88 3.16 -2.10
CA PRO A 50 -1.13 2.60 -3.42
C PRO A 50 -2.49 1.88 -3.44
N LEU A 51 -3.44 2.42 -4.23
CA LEU A 51 -4.76 1.79 -4.46
C LEU A 51 -4.70 0.55 -5.34
N ASP A 52 -3.74 0.53 -6.26
CA ASP A 52 -3.59 -0.56 -7.23
C ASP A 52 -2.60 -1.60 -6.68
N PRO A 53 -3.00 -2.89 -6.58
CA PRO A 53 -2.13 -3.95 -6.11
C PRO A 53 -0.81 -4.07 -6.88
N LYS A 54 -0.83 -3.79 -8.20
CA LYS A 54 0.36 -3.82 -9.06
C LYS A 54 1.32 -2.68 -8.70
N SER A 55 0.79 -1.49 -8.45
CA SER A 55 1.54 -0.32 -7.99
C SER A 55 2.13 -0.55 -6.58
N ARG A 56 1.37 -1.18 -5.67
CA ARG A 56 1.87 -1.59 -4.35
C ARG A 56 3.03 -2.59 -4.48
N ARG A 57 2.85 -3.63 -5.29
CA ARG A 57 3.88 -4.65 -5.55
C ARG A 57 5.15 -4.01 -6.11
N ARG A 58 5.03 -3.10 -7.08
CA ARG A 58 6.17 -2.39 -7.65
C ARG A 58 6.94 -1.59 -6.60
N ARG A 59 6.25 -0.79 -5.76
CA ARG A 59 6.90 -0.02 -4.69
C ARG A 59 7.65 -0.91 -3.70
N ILE A 60 7.09 -2.06 -3.33
CA ILE A 60 7.77 -3.04 -2.46
C ILE A 60 9.01 -3.61 -3.14
N LEU A 61 8.93 -3.98 -4.42
CA LEU A 61 10.08 -4.51 -5.16
C LEU A 61 11.21 -3.48 -5.26
N GLU A 62 10.88 -2.22 -5.51
CA GLU A 62 11.86 -1.12 -5.54
C GLU A 62 12.56 -0.97 -4.18
N LEU A 63 11.80 -0.98 -3.08
CA LEU A 63 12.35 -0.94 -1.71
C LEU A 63 13.27 -2.13 -1.42
N LEU A 64 12.89 -3.34 -1.85
CA LEU A 64 13.72 -4.54 -1.68
C LEU A 64 15.02 -4.44 -2.48
N GLN A 65 14.96 -3.94 -3.72
CA GLN A 65 16.15 -3.74 -4.54
C GLN A 65 17.08 -2.68 -3.96
N GLU A 66 16.54 -1.58 -3.45
CA GLU A 66 17.34 -0.54 -2.79
C GLU A 66 18.05 -1.09 -1.54
N LYS A 67 17.33 -1.87 -0.71
CA LYS A 67 17.92 -2.55 0.44
C LYS A 67 18.99 -3.55 0.01
N ALA A 68 18.73 -4.37 -0.99
CA ALA A 68 19.69 -5.35 -1.51
C ALA A 68 20.98 -4.68 -2.03
N ARG A 69 20.88 -3.52 -2.68
CA ARG A 69 22.06 -2.73 -3.08
C ARG A 69 22.88 -2.25 -1.88
N LYS A 70 22.21 -1.81 -0.81
CA LYS A 70 22.87 -1.38 0.44
C LYS A 70 23.53 -2.56 1.17
N THR A 71 22.96 -3.77 1.08
CA THR A 71 23.52 -4.98 1.69
C THR A 71 24.40 -5.81 0.75
N ALA A 72 24.63 -5.37 -0.50
CA ALA A 72 25.44 -6.11 -1.48
C ALA A 72 26.89 -6.34 -1.04
N ALA A 73 27.40 -5.54 -0.10
CA ALA A 73 28.71 -5.74 0.52
C ALA A 73 28.76 -6.92 1.51
N TYR A 74 27.61 -7.40 2.01
CA TYR A 74 27.55 -8.57 2.88
C TYR A 74 27.56 -9.83 2.01
N LYS A 75 28.70 -10.53 1.98
CA LYS A 75 28.72 -11.94 1.56
C LYS A 75 27.87 -12.73 2.55
N LEU A 76 26.67 -13.13 2.14
CA LEU A 76 25.93 -14.12 2.91
C LEU A 76 26.75 -15.41 2.92
N THR A 77 27.03 -15.90 4.13
CA THR A 77 27.65 -17.22 4.31
C THR A 77 26.72 -18.27 3.71
N ASP A 78 27.30 -19.28 3.07
CA ASP A 78 26.55 -20.45 2.59
C ASP A 78 25.70 -21.00 3.75
N PRO A 79 24.36 -21.08 3.58
CA PRO A 79 23.46 -21.55 4.64
C PRO A 79 23.83 -22.94 5.16
N THR A 80 24.51 -23.77 4.37
CA THR A 80 24.97 -25.08 4.84
C THR A 80 26.07 -24.99 5.90
N GLN A 81 26.87 -23.92 5.90
CA GLN A 81 27.91 -23.68 6.92
C GLN A 81 27.29 -23.34 8.28
N VAL A 82 26.24 -22.53 8.28
CA VAL A 82 25.51 -22.14 9.50
C VAL A 82 24.84 -23.36 10.14
N ILE A 83 24.24 -24.24 9.34
CA ILE A 83 23.61 -25.48 9.83
C ILE A 83 24.66 -26.47 10.39
N ARG A 84 25.87 -26.50 9.81
CA ARG A 84 26.97 -27.37 10.28
C ARG A 84 27.57 -26.89 11.60
N GLU A 85 27.73 -25.58 11.79
CA GLU A 85 28.21 -25.01 13.07
C GLU A 85 27.28 -25.35 14.24
N ASP A 86 25.96 -25.33 14.03
CA ASP A 86 24.97 -25.60 15.07
C ASP A 86 24.96 -27.07 15.52
N ARG A 87 25.33 -28.00 14.63
CA ARG A 87 25.39 -29.45 14.94
C ARG A 87 26.67 -29.90 15.63
N ASN A 88 27.71 -29.07 15.63
CA ASN A 88 29.01 -29.38 16.22
C ASN A 88 29.19 -28.75 17.62
N ARG A 89 28.11 -28.28 18.25
CA ARG A 89 28.07 -27.73 19.61
C ARG A 89 27.37 -28.67 20.59
#